data_AF-A0A8T5PTD8-F1
#
_entry.id   AF-A0A8T5PTD8-F1
#
_cell.length_a   1.000
_cell.length_b   1.000
_cell.length_c   1.000
_cell.angle_alpha   90.00
_cell.angle_beta   90.00
_cell.angle_gamma   90.00
#
_symmetry.space_group_name_H-M   'P 1'
#
loop_
_entity.id
_entity.type
_entity.pdbx_description
1 polymer ?
#
loop_
_entity_poly.entity_id
_entity_poly.type
_entity_poly.pdbx_seq_one_letter_code
_entity_poly.pdbx_strand_id
1 'polypeptide(L)'
;MEVKDLAAGQGKIDLVVEIVSVDEPRTFEKFGRAGKVANAKAKDATGEITMSLWNEQVDMIKPGMKVHIINGYVSEYKGEKQLSTGKFGRLEVVQ
;
A
#
# COMPACT_ATOMS: atom_id res chain seq x y z
N MET A 1 -12.64 -0.95 8.44
CA MET A 1 -12.51 -2.08 7.49
C MET A 1 -11.28 -2.87 7.90
N GLU A 2 -11.26 -4.19 7.71
CA GLU A 2 -10.14 -5.05 8.12
C GLU A 2 -9.51 -5.76 6.91
N VAL A 3 -8.25 -6.20 7.03
CA VAL A 3 -7.51 -6.83 5.94
C VAL A 3 -8.18 -8.11 5.43
N LYS A 4 -8.76 -8.92 6.32
CA LYS A 4 -9.45 -10.17 5.92
C LYS A 4 -10.63 -9.93 4.96
N ASP A 5 -11.26 -8.75 5.03
CA ASP A 5 -12.46 -8.41 4.27
C ASP A 5 -12.14 -7.81 2.89
N LEU A 6 -10.85 -7.66 2.56
CA LEU A 6 -10.40 -7.04 1.32
C LEU A 6 -10.54 -7.99 0.12
N ALA A 7 -11.30 -7.55 -0.88
CA ALA A 7 -11.48 -8.22 -2.17
C ALA A 7 -10.77 -7.48 -3.31
N ALA A 8 -10.33 -8.23 -4.32
CA ALA A 8 -9.77 -7.64 -5.54
C ALA A 8 -10.83 -6.77 -6.25
N GLY A 9 -10.42 -5.61 -6.74
CA GLY A 9 -11.31 -4.63 -7.38
C GLY A 9 -12.08 -3.75 -6.40
N GLN A 10 -11.88 -3.92 -5.09
CA GLN A 10 -12.52 -3.10 -4.08
C GLN A 10 -11.81 -1.76 -3.91
N GLY A 11 -12.57 -0.67 -3.92
CA GLY A 11 -12.09 0.69 -3.65
C GLY A 11 -12.76 1.30 -2.43
N LYS A 12 -12.44 2.57 -2.14
CA LYS A 12 -12.93 3.31 -0.97
C LYS A 12 -12.60 2.60 0.35
N ILE A 13 -11.42 2.01 0.39
CA ILE A 13 -10.94 1.28 1.57
C ILE A 13 -10.38 2.29 2.56
N ASP A 14 -10.83 2.18 3.81
CA ASP A 14 -10.40 3.03 4.90
C ASP A 14 -10.04 2.16 6.12
N LEU A 15 -8.74 2.03 6.40
CA LEU A 15 -8.22 1.18 7.47
C LEU A 15 -6.79 1.54 7.87
N VAL A 16 -6.41 1.14 9.08
CA VAL A 16 -5.08 1.34 9.66
C VAL A 16 -4.32 0.02 9.66
N VAL A 17 -3.08 0.04 9.17
CA VAL A 17 -2.17 -1.11 9.18
C VAL A 17 -0.82 -0.76 9.78
N GLU A 18 -0.13 -1.75 10.30
CA GLU A 18 1.28 -1.68 10.68
C GLU A 18 2.16 -2.23 9.57
N ILE A 19 3.24 -1.53 9.24
CA ILE A 19 4.19 -1.95 8.23
C ILE A 19 5.17 -2.94 8.83
N VAL A 20 5.21 -4.16 8.28
CA VAL A 20 6.08 -5.24 8.72
C VAL A 20 7.43 -5.18 8.03
N SER A 21 7.42 -4.96 6.71
CA SER A 21 8.63 -4.89 5.90
C SER A 21 8.40 -4.01 4.68
N VAL A 22 9.47 -3.45 4.13
CA VAL A 22 9.46 -2.71 2.86
C VAL A 22 10.55 -3.31 1.98
N ASP A 23 10.17 -3.77 0.80
CA ASP A 23 11.08 -4.36 -0.19
C ASP A 23 11.89 -3.26 -0.88
N GLU A 24 12.95 -3.66 -1.58
CA GLU A 24 13.77 -2.74 -2.35
C GLU A 24 12.95 -1.97 -3.40
N PRO A 25 13.06 -0.64 -3.42
CA PRO A 25 12.36 0.17 -4.40
C PRO A 25 12.78 -0.13 -5.83
N ARG A 26 11.79 -0.23 -6.71
CA ARG A 26 11.97 -0.35 -8.15
C ARG A 26 11.66 0.98 -8.82
N THR A 27 12.55 1.44 -9.68
CA THR A 27 12.34 2.60 -10.53
C THR A 27 11.74 2.18 -11.87
N PHE A 28 10.77 2.93 -12.37
CA PHE A 28 10.21 2.74 -13.70
C PHE A 28 10.09 4.09 -14.41
N GLU A 29 10.14 4.08 -15.74
CA GLU A 29 9.88 5.27 -16.53
C GLU A 29 8.48 5.18 -17.14
N LYS A 30 7.67 6.23 -16.98
CA LYS A 30 6.33 6.31 -17.57
C LYS A 30 6.09 7.71 -18.11
N PHE A 31 5.77 7.81 -19.40
CA PHE A 31 5.57 9.09 -20.11
C PHE A 31 6.73 10.08 -19.93
N GLY A 32 7.98 9.59 -19.98
CA GLY A 32 9.18 10.42 -19.81
C GLY A 32 9.42 10.94 -18.39
N ARG A 33 8.69 10.43 -17.38
CA ARG A 33 8.94 10.70 -15.96
C ARG A 33 9.37 9.42 -15.27
N ALA A 34 10.44 9.51 -14.49
CA ALA A 34 10.83 8.46 -13.56
C ALA A 34 9.82 8.42 -12.40
N GLY A 35 9.32 7.22 -12.10
CA GLY A 35 8.52 6.89 -10.93
C GLY A 35 9.20 5.82 -10.10
N LYS A 36 8.82 5.73 -8.82
CA LYS A 36 9.35 4.75 -7.87
C LYS A 36 8.19 3.94 -7.30
N VAL A 37 8.37 2.63 -7.17
CA VAL A 37 7.40 1.74 -6.55
C VAL A 37 8.13 0.76 -5.63
N ALA A 38 7.59 0.51 -4.45
CA ALA A 38 8.08 -0.54 -3.56
C ALA A 38 6.90 -1.36 -3.05
N ASN A 39 7.12 -2.65 -2.84
CA ASN A 39 6.16 -3.48 -2.13
C ASN A 39 6.47 -3.39 -0.63
N ALA A 40 5.43 -3.28 0.19
CA ALA A 40 5.54 -3.34 1.62
C ALA A 40 4.58 -4.41 2.15
N LYS A 41 4.99 -5.16 3.17
CA LYS A 41 4.06 -5.99 3.92
C LYS A 41 3.40 -5.15 4.98
N ALA A 42 2.08 -5.16 4.99
CA ALA A 42 1.25 -4.50 5.97
C ALA A 42 0.42 -5.55 6.72
N LYS A 43 0.19 -5.34 8.01
CA LYS A 43 -0.65 -6.22 8.83
C LYS A 43 -1.62 -5.44 9.69
N ASP A 44 -2.74 -6.06 10.02
CA ASP A 44 -3.64 -5.63 11.07
C ASP A 44 -3.96 -6.80 12.01
N ALA A 45 -4.95 -6.64 12.88
CA ALA A 45 -5.37 -7.68 13.82
C ALA A 45 -5.98 -8.93 13.13
N THR A 46 -6.34 -8.83 11.85
CA THR A 46 -7.05 -9.88 11.10
C THR A 46 -6.21 -10.61 10.08
N GLY A 47 -5.10 -10.01 9.62
CA GLY A 47 -4.21 -10.66 8.68
C GLY A 47 -3.13 -9.74 8.13
N GLU A 48 -2.48 -10.22 7.07
CA GLU A 48 -1.41 -9.53 6.36
C GLU A 48 -1.82 -9.30 4.89
N ILE A 49 -1.37 -8.19 4.31
CA ILE A 49 -1.56 -7.85 2.91
C ILE A 49 -0.32 -7.16 2.35
N THR A 50 -0.04 -7.43 1.07
CA THR A 50 0.99 -6.69 0.34
C THR A 50 0.44 -5.35 -0.08
N MET A 51 1.20 -4.28 0.15
CA MET A 51 0.86 -2.92 -0.21
C MET A 51 1.86 -2.35 -1.20
N SER A 52 1.40 -1.67 -2.24
CA SER A 52 2.24 -0.96 -3.19
C SER A 52 2.38 0.50 -2.78
N LEU A 53 3.60 0.88 -2.42
CA LEU A 53 4.02 2.25 -2.14
C LEU A 53 4.46 2.93 -3.42
N TRP A 54 3.98 4.15 -3.67
CA TRP A 54 4.29 4.91 -4.88
C TRP A 54 5.04 6.20 -4.57
N ASN A 55 6.07 6.48 -5.37
CA ASN A 55 6.87 7.70 -5.34
C ASN A 55 7.35 8.04 -3.92
N GLU A 56 6.96 9.21 -3.39
CA GLU A 56 7.35 9.70 -2.05
C GLU A 56 6.92 8.76 -0.92
N GLN A 57 5.87 7.96 -1.10
CA GLN A 57 5.44 6.97 -0.10
C GLN A 57 6.54 5.94 0.16
N VAL A 58 7.34 5.62 -0.85
CA VAL A 58 8.43 4.66 -0.73
C VAL A 58 9.51 5.14 0.23
N ASP A 59 9.74 6.45 0.28
CA ASP A 59 10.77 7.06 1.12
C ASP A 59 10.23 7.44 2.51
N MET A 60 8.93 7.73 2.60
CA MET A 60 8.24 8.06 3.85
C MET A 60 8.05 6.84 4.77
N ILE A 61 7.77 5.68 4.18
CA ILE A 61 7.31 4.51 4.92
C ILE A 61 8.46 3.59 5.30
N LYS A 62 8.47 3.19 6.57
CA LYS A 62 9.47 2.28 7.14
C LYS A 62 8.82 1.15 7.93
N PRO A 63 9.49 -0.01 8.06
CA PRO A 63 9.07 -1.08 8.96
C PRO A 63 8.84 -0.55 10.39
N GLY A 64 7.77 -1.01 11.03
CA GLY A 64 7.35 -0.61 12.37
C GLY A 64 6.40 0.58 12.44
N MET A 65 6.19 1.31 11.33
CA MET A 65 5.26 2.43 11.29
C MET A 65 3.81 1.99 11.20
N LYS A 66 2.91 2.77 11.79
CA LYS A 66 1.47 2.61 11.56
C LYS A 66 0.96 3.64 10.60
N VAL A 67 0.22 3.19 9.61
CA VAL A 67 -0.26 4.01 8.51
C VAL A 67 -1.76 3.86 8.35
N HIS A 68 -2.44 4.98 8.13
CA HIS A 68 -3.86 5.04 7.80
C HIS A 68 -4.00 5.21 6.30
N ILE A 69 -4.67 4.25 5.68
CA ILE A 69 -4.99 4.28 4.26
C ILE A 69 -6.41 4.80 4.13
N ILE A 70 -6.56 5.88 3.37
CA ILE A 70 -7.83 6.56 3.14
C ILE A 70 -8.13 6.49 1.65
N ASN A 71 -9.34 6.03 1.30
CA ASN A 71 -9.76 5.78 -0.08
C ASN A 71 -8.81 4.86 -0.87
N GLY A 72 -8.28 3.83 -0.20
CA GLY A 72 -7.44 2.81 -0.81
C GLY A 72 -8.17 1.96 -1.84
N TYR A 73 -7.38 1.24 -2.63
CA TYR A 73 -7.81 0.33 -3.67
C TYR A 73 -7.03 -0.98 -3.63
N VAL A 74 -7.74 -2.11 -3.68
CA VAL A 74 -7.14 -3.44 -3.78
C VAL A 74 -7.13 -3.86 -5.24
N SER A 75 -5.94 -3.85 -5.82
CA SER A 75 -5.67 -4.45 -7.12
C SER A 75 -5.27 -5.90 -6.97
N GLU A 76 -5.35 -6.66 -8.06
CA GLU A 76 -4.74 -7.98 -8.15
C GLU A 76 -3.54 -7.91 -9.11
N TYR A 77 -2.38 -8.35 -8.64
CA TYR A 77 -1.16 -8.40 -9.45
C TYR A 77 -0.58 -9.81 -9.36
N LYS A 78 -0.47 -10.49 -10.52
CA LYS A 78 0.00 -11.88 -10.62
C LYS A 78 -0.75 -12.87 -9.70
N GLY A 79 -2.04 -12.63 -9.46
CA GLY A 79 -2.88 -13.47 -8.58
C GLY A 79 -2.77 -13.14 -7.09
N GLU A 80 -1.95 -12.14 -6.70
CA GLU A 80 -1.87 -11.66 -5.33
C GLU A 80 -2.62 -10.34 -5.16
N LYS A 81 -3.36 -10.22 -4.07
CA LYS A 81 -4.03 -8.96 -3.70
C LYS A 81 -3.00 -7.95 -3.25
N GLN A 82 -3.05 -6.76 -3.83
CA GLN A 82 -2.19 -5.64 -3.48
C GLN A 82 -3.03 -4.42 -3.13
N LEU A 83 -2.86 -3.94 -1.90
CA LEU A 83 -3.45 -2.69 -1.44
C LEU A 83 -2.61 -1.50 -1.94
N SER A 84 -3.26 -0.43 -2.34
CA SER A 84 -2.59 0.81 -2.71
C SER A 84 -3.47 1.99 -2.34
N THR A 85 -2.90 3.19 -2.32
CA THR A 85 -3.66 4.44 -2.19
C THR A 85 -4.46 4.78 -3.44
N GLY A 86 -4.22 4.09 -4.57
CA GLY A 86 -4.92 4.38 -5.83
C GLY A 86 -4.72 5.82 -6.31
N LYS A 87 -5.63 6.29 -7.19
CA LYS A 87 -5.53 7.65 -7.77
C LYS A 87 -6.04 8.75 -6.85
N PHE A 88 -7.01 8.44 -5.99
CA PHE A 88 -7.73 9.41 -5.14
C PHE A 88 -7.55 9.16 -3.65
N GLY A 89 -6.85 8.10 -3.28
CA GLY A 89 -6.55 7.83 -1.89
C GLY A 89 -5.23 8.44 -1.46
N ARG A 90 -5.03 8.40 -0.16
CA ARG A 90 -3.86 8.96 0.53
C ARG A 90 -3.45 8.02 1.65
N LEU A 91 -2.18 8.13 2.00
CA LEU A 91 -1.58 7.42 3.12
C LEU A 91 -1.17 8.48 4.14
N GLU A 92 -1.54 8.28 5.39
CA GLU A 92 -1.15 9.12 6.52
C GLU A 92 -0.38 8.29 7.55
N VAL A 93 0.78 8.75 7.99
CA VAL A 93 1.53 8.10 9.07
C VAL A 93 0.91 8.52 10.40
N VAL A 94 0.50 7.55 11.20
CA VAL A 94 -0.21 7.77 12.47
C VAL A 94 0.73 7.63 13.66
N GLN A 95 1.77 6.80 13.54
CA GLN A 95 2.73 6.52 14.60
C GLN A 95 4.06 5.98 14.08
#